data_AF-A0A9W6Z905-F1
#
_entry.id   AF-A0A9W6Z905-F1
#
_cell.length_a   1.000
_cell.length_b   1.000
_cell.length_c   1.000
_cell.angle_alpha   90.00
_cell.angle_beta   90.00
_cell.angle_gamma   90.00
#
_symmetry.space_group_name_H-M   'P 1'
#
loop_
_entity.id
_entity.type
_entity.pdbx_description
1 polymer ?
#
loop_
_entity_poly.entity_id
_entity_poly.type
_entity_poly.pdbx_seq_one_letter_code
_entity_poly.pdbx_strand_id
1 'polypeptide(L)'
;MSRLILLLCTTLVSLSASTFVDSDTESSAQEKYSDAGYSLVFSDEFITPSRTFSDGSDPTWTSLNKNDYTNAALHYYKDSAITTEDGYMKIKTDFGLNTFKAKNEKTGDFSRKNKYYESGQVQSWNKFCFTGGIIEVSASPPGHPSIGGLWPAIWMMGNLARATYVGSSDWVWPWSYDKCDDSVSQESQLISKCAVNPHYDLLSHSGRGAPEIDIFEGMAGPAESLPNTKIKKPYFSTSLQVSPGVEEPRPVLTHKPIKGKWYEGMEYGNSSSLNNFFYGVQLKHTPSDYTYQSDAISANTAIQPKNYNKQHIFKVDWKVGESITWYLDDEFLYKIEESNLNITGSKIPDEPMYLILNTAISSTWGFPTKLDTCKCESYDCDDPECACAFPVGFCENIPASFDVDWVRVYQREENLGCSTRSKPSRKYIEGNAEKFKKPEDDAPLKRVLQGGGACSADSDCGSHGTCSSSSTCKCDSTHTGPTCLSENKTYPPGTYLDSPSESIPIAGVHLPFIFTIIMVILLISLVGACCKHVSERRERMGRYEYIKVGETEGYKSGGRYDRASSNRV
;
A
#
# COMPACT_ATOMS: atom_id res chain seq x y z
N MET A 1 29.81 -52.64 -32.19
CA MET A 1 30.03 -51.25 -32.63
C MET A 1 28.67 -50.59 -32.86
N SER A 2 28.48 -49.47 -32.15
CA SER A 2 27.48 -48.41 -32.29
C SER A 2 25.98 -48.73 -32.26
N ARG A 3 25.40 -48.61 -31.06
CA ARG A 3 24.01 -48.17 -30.84
C ARG A 3 23.99 -46.63 -30.97
N LEU A 4 23.20 -46.12 -31.91
CA LEU A 4 22.95 -44.70 -32.10
C LEU A 4 21.84 -44.27 -31.13
N ILE A 5 22.19 -43.54 -30.07
CA ILE A 5 21.23 -42.90 -29.16
C ILE A 5 20.86 -41.56 -29.80
N LEU A 6 19.59 -41.44 -30.18
CA LEU A 6 18.97 -40.19 -30.62
C LEU A 6 18.62 -39.37 -29.36
N LEU A 7 19.54 -38.52 -28.91
CA LEU A 7 19.22 -37.46 -27.95
C LEU A 7 18.52 -36.32 -28.71
N LEU A 8 17.19 -36.32 -28.67
CA LEU A 8 16.40 -35.14 -29.01
C LEU A 8 16.64 -34.09 -27.92
N CYS A 9 17.40 -33.07 -28.29
CA CYS A 9 17.61 -31.87 -27.52
C CYS A 9 16.28 -31.10 -27.46
N THR A 10 15.48 -31.33 -26.42
CA THR A 10 14.39 -30.42 -26.06
C THR A 10 15.03 -29.23 -25.34
N THR A 11 15.47 -28.23 -26.11
CA THR A 11 15.60 -26.87 -25.59
C THR A 11 14.19 -26.38 -25.32
N LEU A 12 13.67 -26.71 -24.14
CA LEU A 12 12.62 -25.91 -23.51
C LEU A 12 13.23 -24.52 -23.35
N VAL A 13 12.85 -23.61 -24.23
CA VAL A 13 12.93 -22.18 -23.93
C VAL A 13 11.95 -22.00 -22.77
N SER A 14 12.45 -22.16 -21.54
CA SER A 14 11.75 -21.62 -20.38
C SER A 14 11.64 -20.13 -20.67
N LEU A 15 10.42 -19.62 -20.88
CA LEU A 15 10.16 -18.20 -20.72
C LEU A 15 10.61 -17.87 -19.29
N SER A 16 11.80 -17.31 -19.13
CA SER A 16 12.37 -16.94 -17.85
C SER A 16 11.64 -15.70 -17.38
N ALA A 17 10.48 -15.88 -16.73
CA ALA A 17 10.04 -14.89 -15.78
C ALA A 17 11.17 -14.69 -14.77
N SER A 18 11.65 -13.46 -14.62
CA SER A 18 12.63 -13.15 -13.58
C SER A 18 12.01 -13.46 -12.23
N THR A 19 12.76 -14.14 -11.38
CA THR A 19 12.42 -14.26 -9.97
C THR A 19 12.38 -12.86 -9.35
N PHE A 20 12.01 -12.75 -8.08
CA PHE A 20 12.06 -11.47 -7.37
C PHE A 20 13.48 -10.96 -7.08
N VAL A 21 14.51 -11.61 -7.62
CA VAL A 21 15.92 -11.24 -7.49
C VAL A 21 16.29 -10.35 -8.66
N ASP A 22 16.73 -9.13 -8.36
CA ASP A 22 17.20 -8.14 -9.32
C ASP A 22 18.38 -8.67 -10.14
N SER A 23 18.37 -8.46 -11.47
CA SER A 23 19.45 -8.98 -12.32
C SER A 23 20.81 -8.32 -12.06
N ASP A 24 20.82 -7.14 -11.45
CA ASP A 24 22.02 -6.41 -11.07
C ASP A 24 22.60 -6.82 -9.71
N THR A 25 21.94 -7.76 -9.01
CA THR A 25 22.41 -8.22 -7.69
C THR A 25 23.72 -8.97 -7.77
N GLU A 26 24.74 -8.46 -7.07
CA GLU A 26 26.07 -9.06 -7.04
C GLU A 26 26.08 -10.51 -6.50
N SER A 27 26.97 -11.35 -7.04
CA SER A 27 27.10 -12.76 -6.63
C SER A 27 27.40 -12.95 -5.13
N SER A 28 28.19 -12.06 -4.52
CA SER A 28 28.48 -12.07 -3.08
C SER A 28 27.23 -11.89 -2.24
N ALA A 29 26.28 -11.06 -2.69
CA ALA A 29 25.01 -10.88 -2.02
C ALA A 29 24.14 -12.14 -2.11
N GLN A 30 24.18 -12.86 -3.24
CA GLN A 30 23.44 -14.12 -3.41
C GLN A 30 23.97 -15.24 -2.49
N GLU A 31 25.29 -15.26 -2.25
CA GLU A 31 25.95 -16.30 -1.45
C GLU A 31 26.08 -15.96 0.04
N LYS A 32 25.81 -14.71 0.46
CA LYS A 32 26.08 -14.16 1.80
C LYS A 32 25.68 -15.07 2.98
N TYR A 33 24.52 -15.72 2.89
CA TYR A 33 23.97 -16.58 3.95
C TYR A 33 23.79 -18.05 3.54
N SER A 34 24.41 -18.45 2.43
CA SER A 34 24.31 -19.81 1.88
C SER A 34 24.80 -20.88 2.86
N ASP A 35 25.92 -20.63 3.56
CA ASP A 35 26.46 -21.52 4.60
C ASP A 35 25.50 -21.70 5.79
N ALA A 36 24.64 -20.72 6.07
CA ALA A 36 23.62 -20.79 7.10
C ALA A 36 22.30 -21.42 6.62
N GLY A 37 22.27 -21.88 5.36
CA GLY A 37 21.14 -22.51 4.69
C GLY A 37 20.11 -21.54 4.12
N TYR A 38 20.44 -20.25 3.97
CA TYR A 38 19.53 -19.25 3.39
C TYR A 38 19.86 -18.99 1.92
N SER A 39 18.85 -18.81 1.09
CA SER A 39 18.96 -18.31 -0.29
C SER A 39 18.38 -16.90 -0.40
N LEU A 40 18.95 -16.07 -1.28
CA LEU A 40 18.35 -14.80 -1.67
C LEU A 40 17.06 -15.06 -2.46
N VAL A 41 15.94 -14.53 -1.98
CA VAL A 41 14.61 -14.72 -2.60
C VAL A 41 14.02 -13.43 -3.18
N PHE A 42 14.54 -12.28 -2.75
CA PHE A 42 14.19 -10.98 -3.29
C PHE A 42 15.36 -10.03 -3.22
N SER A 43 15.52 -9.22 -4.26
CA SER A 43 16.33 -8.02 -4.22
C SER A 43 15.79 -6.94 -5.16
N ASP A 44 16.09 -5.69 -4.82
CA ASP A 44 16.00 -4.55 -5.72
C ASP A 44 17.20 -3.64 -5.42
N GLU A 45 18.04 -3.42 -6.43
CA GLU A 45 19.30 -2.68 -6.31
C GLU A 45 19.16 -1.22 -6.80
N PHE A 46 17.99 -0.83 -7.30
CA PHE A 46 17.63 0.53 -7.68
C PHE A 46 18.58 1.26 -8.65
N ILE A 47 19.44 0.53 -9.37
CA ILE A 47 20.48 1.14 -10.22
C ILE A 47 19.94 1.74 -11.52
N THR A 48 18.82 1.21 -12.03
CA THR A 48 18.17 1.73 -13.25
C THR A 48 17.63 3.13 -12.99
N PRO A 49 18.16 4.19 -13.62
CA PRO A 49 17.79 5.56 -13.32
C PRO A 49 16.38 5.90 -13.82
N SER A 50 15.75 6.88 -13.17
CA SER A 50 14.43 7.43 -13.54
C SER A 50 13.27 6.44 -13.51
N ARG A 51 13.37 5.33 -12.77
CA ARG A 51 12.21 4.47 -12.47
C ARG A 51 11.16 5.29 -11.74
N THR A 52 9.90 5.04 -12.09
CA THR A 52 8.74 5.64 -11.42
C THR A 52 7.96 4.55 -10.70
N PHE A 53 7.41 4.92 -9.55
CA PHE A 53 6.71 3.98 -8.67
C PHE A 53 5.22 4.26 -8.56
N SER A 54 4.69 5.23 -9.33
CA SER A 54 3.26 5.52 -9.39
C SER A 54 2.45 4.26 -9.65
N ASP A 55 1.24 4.17 -9.09
CA ASP A 55 0.41 2.97 -9.22
C ASP A 55 0.23 2.52 -10.68
N GLY A 56 0.54 1.25 -10.94
CA GLY A 56 0.65 0.65 -12.27
C GLY A 56 2.01 0.78 -12.98
N SER A 57 3.02 1.44 -12.40
CA SER A 57 4.30 1.70 -13.08
C SER A 57 5.40 0.69 -12.77
N ASP A 58 5.37 0.07 -11.60
CA ASP A 58 6.38 -0.91 -11.16
C ASP A 58 5.68 -2.19 -10.66
N PRO A 59 6.21 -3.39 -10.95
CA PRO A 59 5.57 -4.65 -10.56
C PRO A 59 5.77 -5.02 -9.09
N THR A 60 6.77 -4.44 -8.42
CA THR A 60 7.07 -4.70 -7.01
C THR A 60 6.53 -3.59 -6.12
N TRP A 61 6.77 -2.34 -6.52
CA TRP A 61 6.59 -1.17 -5.67
C TRP A 61 5.40 -0.31 -6.10
N THR A 62 4.81 0.40 -5.15
CA THR A 62 3.73 1.38 -5.40
C THR A 62 3.91 2.58 -4.50
N SER A 63 4.18 3.75 -5.07
CA SER A 63 4.21 5.02 -4.37
C SER A 63 2.80 5.59 -4.16
N LEU A 64 2.61 6.30 -3.05
CA LEU A 64 1.34 6.92 -2.72
C LEU A 64 1.21 8.35 -3.24
N ASN A 65 0.00 8.71 -3.67
CA ASN A 65 -0.39 10.08 -4.03
C ASN A 65 -1.68 10.47 -3.30
N LYS A 66 -1.55 10.80 -2.01
CA LYS A 66 -2.68 11.06 -1.07
C LYS A 66 -2.23 11.76 0.21
N ASN A 67 -3.20 12.36 0.90
CA ASN A 67 -3.02 12.79 2.29
C ASN A 67 -2.83 11.58 3.22
N ASP A 68 -2.00 11.75 4.24
CA ASP A 68 -1.91 10.83 5.38
C ASP A 68 -2.85 11.32 6.51
N TYR A 69 -3.71 10.42 6.97
CA TYR A 69 -4.69 10.69 8.03
C TYR A 69 -4.21 10.21 9.40
N THR A 70 -3.04 9.58 9.47
CA THR A 70 -2.48 9.02 10.69
C THR A 70 -1.57 10.03 11.40
N ASN A 71 -1.32 9.80 12.68
CA ASN A 71 -0.23 10.42 13.47
C ASN A 71 -0.11 11.95 13.34
N ALA A 72 -1.22 12.68 13.17
CA ALA A 72 -1.21 14.14 12.96
C ALA A 72 -0.19 14.58 11.87
N ALA A 73 -0.11 13.80 10.78
CA ALA A 73 0.81 14.03 9.67
C ALA A 73 0.71 15.44 9.10
N LEU A 74 1.83 16.04 8.71
CA LEU A 74 1.94 17.38 8.13
C LEU A 74 2.29 17.38 6.63
N HIS A 75 2.69 16.23 6.11
CA HIS A 75 3.03 16.04 4.71
C HIS A 75 1.82 15.55 3.88
N TYR A 76 1.94 15.70 2.56
CA TYR A 76 1.13 15.02 1.57
C TYR A 76 2.04 14.06 0.80
N TYR A 77 1.67 12.78 0.69
CA TYR A 77 2.47 11.85 -0.10
C TYR A 77 2.26 12.09 -1.58
N LYS A 78 3.37 12.23 -2.32
CA LYS A 78 3.42 12.38 -3.78
C LYS A 78 4.17 11.21 -4.39
N ASP A 79 3.65 10.70 -5.50
CA ASP A 79 4.34 9.70 -6.31
C ASP A 79 5.61 10.28 -6.94
N SER A 80 5.56 11.54 -7.40
CA SER A 80 6.71 12.27 -7.95
C SER A 80 7.84 12.55 -6.95
N ALA A 81 7.61 12.34 -5.65
CA ALA A 81 8.65 12.47 -4.63
C ALA A 81 9.58 11.24 -4.56
N ILE A 82 9.29 10.19 -5.33
CA ILE A 82 10.06 8.93 -5.32
C ILE A 82 10.49 8.58 -6.73
N THR A 83 11.79 8.42 -6.92
CA THR A 83 12.39 7.95 -8.17
C THR A 83 13.75 7.31 -7.89
N THR A 84 14.34 6.68 -8.90
CA THR A 84 15.73 6.21 -8.81
C THR A 84 16.68 7.23 -9.46
N GLU A 85 17.71 7.61 -8.73
CA GLU A 85 18.70 8.60 -9.14
C GLU A 85 20.02 8.30 -8.41
N ASP A 86 21.15 8.45 -9.12
CA ASP A 86 22.49 8.19 -8.59
C ASP A 86 22.71 6.78 -8.01
N GLY A 87 21.96 5.78 -8.49
CA GLY A 87 22.03 4.41 -7.99
C GLY A 87 21.23 4.14 -6.71
N TYR A 88 20.37 5.08 -6.30
CA TYR A 88 19.52 4.94 -5.11
C TYR A 88 18.05 5.12 -5.49
N MET A 89 17.15 4.44 -4.80
CA MET A 89 15.78 4.94 -4.65
C MET A 89 15.81 6.14 -3.70
N LYS A 90 15.47 7.32 -4.22
CA LYS A 90 15.39 8.57 -3.45
C LYS A 90 13.94 8.83 -3.04
N ILE A 91 13.70 8.92 -1.73
CA ILE A 91 12.44 9.40 -1.16
C ILE A 91 12.67 10.85 -0.72
N LYS A 92 12.29 11.80 -1.59
CA LYS A 92 12.52 13.23 -1.38
C LYS A 92 11.40 13.83 -0.53
N THR A 93 11.79 14.77 0.33
CA THR A 93 10.88 15.62 1.10
C THR A 93 11.19 17.06 0.78
N ASP A 94 10.16 17.83 0.42
CA ASP A 94 10.30 19.24 0.02
C ASP A 94 9.11 20.08 0.50
N PHE A 95 9.25 21.39 0.42
CA PHE A 95 8.16 22.34 0.62
C PHE A 95 7.28 22.41 -0.63
N GLY A 96 5.97 22.28 -0.46
CA GLY A 96 5.00 22.29 -1.55
C GLY A 96 3.56 22.37 -1.05
N LEU A 97 2.83 23.41 -1.50
CA LEU A 97 1.43 23.58 -1.14
C LEU A 97 0.54 22.54 -1.82
N ASN A 98 -0.09 21.71 -1.00
CA ASN A 98 -0.99 20.64 -1.41
C ASN A 98 -2.40 20.90 -0.92
N THR A 99 -3.29 21.27 -1.84
CA THR A 99 -4.72 21.41 -1.56
C THR A 99 -5.45 20.10 -1.91
N PHE A 100 -6.11 19.50 -0.93
CA PHE A 100 -6.84 18.25 -1.11
C PHE A 100 -8.24 18.31 -0.49
N LYS A 101 -9.11 17.41 -0.93
CA LYS A 101 -10.48 17.26 -0.42
C LYS A 101 -10.47 16.30 0.76
N ALA A 102 -10.59 16.83 1.97
CA ALA A 102 -10.67 16.05 3.19
C ALA A 102 -12.14 15.74 3.54
N LYS A 103 -12.41 14.52 4.00
CA LYS A 103 -13.72 14.11 4.53
C LYS A 103 -13.71 14.24 6.06
N ASN A 104 -14.75 14.84 6.63
CA ASN A 104 -15.02 14.75 8.05
C ASN A 104 -15.69 13.41 8.33
N GLU A 105 -15.06 12.56 9.14
CA GLU A 105 -15.59 11.21 9.41
C GLU A 105 -16.89 11.22 10.22
N LYS A 106 -17.11 12.24 11.07
CA LYS A 106 -18.31 12.35 11.92
C LYS A 106 -19.51 12.86 11.14
N THR A 107 -19.34 13.90 10.33
CA THR A 107 -20.46 14.53 9.60
C THR A 107 -20.60 14.01 8.17
N GLY A 108 -19.55 13.39 7.62
CA GLY A 108 -19.48 12.99 6.22
C GLY A 108 -19.16 14.13 5.26
N ASP A 109 -19.10 15.37 5.74
CA ASP A 109 -18.89 16.56 4.91
C ASP A 109 -17.48 16.62 4.34
N PHE A 110 -17.36 17.23 3.17
CA PHE A 110 -16.06 17.45 2.55
C PHE A 110 -15.63 18.92 2.65
N SER A 111 -14.35 19.13 2.95
CA SER A 111 -13.73 20.45 2.99
C SER A 111 -12.39 20.45 2.27
N ARG A 112 -11.96 21.60 1.75
CA ARG A 112 -10.60 21.77 1.23
C ARG A 112 -9.65 21.99 2.40
N LYS A 113 -8.53 21.28 2.40
CA LYS A 113 -7.46 21.38 3.40
C LYS A 113 -6.11 21.51 2.70
N ASN A 114 -5.15 22.11 3.38
CA ASN A 114 -3.81 22.34 2.89
C ASN A 114 -2.79 21.51 3.70
N LYS A 115 -1.77 21.00 3.01
CA LYS A 115 -0.48 20.54 3.58
C LYS A 115 0.62 21.33 2.88
N TYR A 116 1.69 21.63 3.61
CA TYR A 116 2.79 22.47 3.11
C TYR A 116 4.04 21.69 2.74
N TYR A 117 4.04 20.37 3.01
CA TYR A 117 5.17 19.50 2.71
C TYR A 117 4.76 18.39 1.77
N GLU A 118 5.62 18.12 0.80
CA GLU A 118 5.56 16.95 -0.07
C GLU A 118 6.58 15.93 0.42
N SER A 119 6.20 14.66 0.45
CA SER A 119 7.12 13.58 0.77
C SER A 119 6.70 12.29 0.06
N GLY A 120 7.45 11.21 0.23
CA GLY A 120 7.17 9.92 -0.38
C GLY A 120 6.91 8.80 0.63
N GLN A 121 5.97 7.93 0.28
CA GLN A 121 5.85 6.56 0.79
C GLN A 121 5.73 5.60 -0.39
N VAL A 122 6.50 4.53 -0.37
CA VAL A 122 6.44 3.42 -1.32
C VAL A 122 6.20 2.12 -0.56
N GLN A 123 5.39 1.24 -1.14
CA GLN A 123 5.05 -0.04 -0.53
C GLN A 123 5.02 -1.18 -1.54
N SER A 124 5.36 -2.39 -1.10
CA SER A 124 5.21 -3.61 -1.90
C SER A 124 3.85 -4.31 -1.72
N TRP A 125 2.89 -3.61 -1.08
CA TRP A 125 1.58 -4.16 -0.70
C TRP A 125 0.89 -4.89 -1.84
N ASN A 126 0.47 -6.12 -1.56
CA ASN A 126 -0.24 -7.00 -2.49
C ASN A 126 0.46 -7.22 -3.85
N LYS A 127 1.75 -6.91 -3.95
CA LYS A 127 2.64 -7.16 -5.09
C LYS A 127 3.73 -8.14 -4.67
N PHE A 128 4.57 -7.74 -3.73
CA PHE A 128 5.60 -8.59 -3.12
C PHE A 128 5.37 -8.69 -1.61
N CYS A 129 5.11 -9.91 -1.14
CA CYS A 129 4.99 -10.24 0.27
C CYS A 129 5.74 -11.54 0.57
N PHE A 130 6.16 -11.69 1.82
CA PHE A 130 6.92 -12.84 2.29
C PHE A 130 6.65 -13.08 3.78
N THR A 131 6.99 -14.26 4.27
CA THR A 131 6.85 -14.63 5.69
C THR A 131 8.16 -15.18 6.23
N GLY A 132 8.74 -14.51 7.23
CA GLY A 132 10.02 -14.88 7.81
C GLY A 132 11.22 -14.60 6.91
N GLY A 133 12.42 -14.78 7.47
CA GLY A 133 13.70 -14.63 6.76
C GLY A 133 14.59 -13.55 7.35
N ILE A 134 15.72 -13.32 6.68
CA ILE A 134 16.60 -12.19 6.96
C ILE A 134 16.25 -11.08 5.98
N ILE A 135 15.91 -9.91 6.49
CA ILE A 135 15.61 -8.70 5.73
C ILE A 135 16.76 -7.74 5.97
N GLU A 136 17.36 -7.25 4.89
CA GLU A 136 18.40 -6.23 4.93
C GLU A 136 18.01 -5.06 4.02
N VAL A 137 18.16 -3.85 4.52
CA VAL A 137 17.96 -2.62 3.76
C VAL A 137 19.18 -1.72 3.98
N SER A 138 19.89 -1.41 2.90
CA SER A 138 20.96 -0.41 2.89
C SER A 138 20.34 0.96 2.63
N ALA A 139 20.35 1.84 3.63
CA ALA A 139 19.77 3.18 3.49
C ALA A 139 20.53 4.25 4.28
N SER A 140 20.41 5.49 3.81
CA SER A 140 20.97 6.69 4.45
C SER A 140 19.85 7.66 4.85
N PRO A 141 19.60 7.87 6.16
CA PRO A 141 18.61 8.81 6.67
C PRO A 141 18.69 10.24 6.09
N PRO A 142 17.54 10.94 5.91
CA PRO A 142 17.46 12.28 5.34
C PRO A 142 17.81 13.38 6.36
N GLY A 143 18.24 14.52 5.83
CA GLY A 143 18.38 15.78 6.57
C GLY A 143 19.53 15.79 7.59
N HIS A 144 19.74 16.92 8.24
CA HIS A 144 20.80 17.11 9.20
C HIS A 144 20.51 16.38 10.53
N PRO A 145 21.47 15.64 11.12
CA PRO A 145 21.26 14.82 12.31
C PRO A 145 20.79 15.60 13.55
N SER A 146 21.11 16.89 13.61
CA SER A 146 20.78 17.75 14.76
C SER A 146 19.46 18.50 14.62
N ILE A 147 18.73 18.33 13.53
CA ILE A 147 17.47 19.03 13.25
C ILE A 147 16.34 18.01 13.21
N GLY A 148 15.39 18.11 14.14
CA GLY A 148 14.25 17.21 14.21
C GLY A 148 13.18 17.54 13.16
N GLY A 149 12.18 16.66 13.03
CA GLY A 149 10.95 16.90 12.27
C GLY A 149 10.74 15.97 11.08
N LEU A 150 11.82 15.47 10.47
CA LEU A 150 11.74 14.38 9.50
C LEU A 150 11.62 13.04 10.24
N TRP A 151 10.73 12.17 9.75
CA TRP A 151 10.46 10.83 10.28
C TRP A 151 10.65 9.78 9.18
N PRO A 152 11.91 9.44 8.84
CA PRO A 152 12.19 8.35 7.90
C PRO A 152 11.88 7.00 8.55
N ALA A 153 11.31 6.08 7.80
CA ALA A 153 10.96 4.75 8.30
C ALA A 153 11.16 3.63 7.26
N ILE A 154 11.58 2.47 7.76
CA ILE A 154 11.64 1.17 7.08
C ILE A 154 10.85 0.21 7.95
N TRP A 155 9.75 -0.32 7.44
CA TRP A 155 8.86 -1.14 8.24
C TRP A 155 8.08 -2.11 7.38
N MET A 156 7.42 -3.05 8.04
CA MET A 156 6.61 -4.09 7.40
C MET A 156 5.26 -4.18 8.08
N MET A 157 4.22 -4.48 7.32
CA MET A 157 2.88 -4.75 7.85
C MET A 157 2.28 -6.00 7.20
N GLY A 158 1.44 -6.72 7.93
CA GLY A 158 0.67 -7.86 7.37
C GLY A 158 -0.27 -7.44 6.24
N ASN A 159 -0.37 -8.27 5.19
CA ASN A 159 -1.06 -7.94 3.94
C ASN A 159 -2.58 -7.72 4.08
N LEU A 160 -3.19 -8.12 5.20
CA LEU A 160 -4.61 -7.95 5.50
C LEU A 160 -5.02 -6.49 5.77
N ALA A 161 -4.06 -5.58 5.94
CA ALA A 161 -4.28 -4.14 5.96
C ALA A 161 -3.33 -3.45 4.97
N ARG A 162 -3.62 -2.19 4.62
CA ARG A 162 -2.76 -1.35 3.77
C ARG A 162 -2.42 -0.04 4.48
N ALA A 163 -1.13 0.24 4.55
CA ALA A 163 -0.58 1.37 5.30
C ALA A 163 -1.19 2.69 4.82
N THR A 164 -1.61 3.53 5.77
CA THR A 164 -2.29 4.82 5.56
C THR A 164 -3.69 4.75 4.93
N TYR A 165 -4.24 3.55 4.69
CA TYR A 165 -5.65 3.30 4.37
C TYR A 165 -6.37 2.82 5.63
N VAL A 166 -6.69 3.78 6.51
CA VAL A 166 -7.16 3.54 7.89
C VAL A 166 -8.36 2.59 7.99
N GLY A 167 -9.27 2.61 7.00
CA GLY A 167 -10.41 1.70 6.99
C GLY A 167 -10.05 0.22 6.80
N SER A 168 -8.87 -0.09 6.25
CA SER A 168 -8.36 -1.45 6.14
C SER A 168 -7.66 -1.96 7.41
N SER A 169 -7.22 -1.06 8.28
CA SER A 169 -6.51 -1.41 9.52
C SER A 169 -7.44 -1.60 10.73
N ASP A 170 -8.67 -1.06 10.69
CA ASP A 170 -9.62 -1.18 11.80
C ASP A 170 -9.86 -2.66 12.19
N TRP A 171 -9.62 -2.98 13.46
CA TRP A 171 -9.75 -4.33 14.05
C TRP A 171 -8.88 -5.42 13.42
N VAL A 172 -7.95 -5.05 12.55
CA VAL A 172 -6.99 -5.95 11.89
C VAL A 172 -5.58 -5.64 12.35
N TRP A 173 -5.21 -4.36 12.45
CA TRP A 173 -3.93 -3.91 12.95
C TRP A 173 -3.95 -3.73 14.48
N PRO A 174 -2.89 -4.10 15.22
CA PRO A 174 -1.74 -4.93 14.86
C PRO A 174 -1.91 -6.36 15.38
N TRP A 175 -3.04 -7.01 15.10
CA TRP A 175 -3.34 -8.33 15.67
C TRP A 175 -2.32 -9.39 15.24
N SER A 176 -1.67 -10.02 16.22
CA SER A 176 -0.83 -11.22 16.07
C SER A 176 -1.28 -12.26 17.11
N TYR A 177 -2.52 -12.72 16.96
CA TYR A 177 -3.19 -13.55 17.94
C TYR A 177 -4.01 -14.65 17.27
N ASP A 178 -3.81 -15.89 17.72
CA ASP A 178 -4.47 -17.07 17.17
C ASP A 178 -4.94 -18.01 18.29
N LYS A 179 -5.76 -17.47 19.19
CA LYS A 179 -6.48 -18.22 20.23
C LYS A 179 -7.95 -17.78 20.23
N CYS A 180 -8.83 -18.72 20.57
CA CYS A 180 -10.22 -18.39 20.87
C CYS A 180 -10.34 -18.28 22.38
N ASP A 181 -10.43 -17.04 22.87
CA ASP A 181 -10.46 -16.71 24.29
C ASP A 181 -11.59 -15.72 24.52
N ASP A 182 -12.57 -16.10 25.34
CA ASP A 182 -13.75 -15.26 25.63
C ASP A 182 -13.40 -14.00 26.42
N SER A 183 -12.21 -13.93 27.04
CA SER A 183 -11.72 -12.73 27.72
C SER A 183 -11.13 -11.68 26.78
N VAL A 184 -10.75 -12.08 25.56
CA VAL A 184 -10.37 -11.16 24.49
C VAL A 184 -11.62 -10.90 23.66
N SER A 185 -12.12 -9.67 23.68
CA SER A 185 -13.35 -9.31 22.94
C SER A 185 -13.27 -9.80 21.50
N GLN A 186 -14.10 -10.80 21.15
CA GLN A 186 -14.14 -11.37 19.80
C GLN A 186 -14.52 -10.32 18.76
N GLU A 187 -15.21 -9.26 19.19
CA GLU A 187 -15.58 -8.11 18.38
C GLU A 187 -14.38 -7.20 18.05
N SER A 188 -13.30 -7.29 18.81
CA SER A 188 -12.12 -6.42 18.64
C SER A 188 -11.08 -6.97 17.66
N GLN A 189 -11.08 -8.28 17.39
CA GLN A 189 -10.27 -8.92 16.35
C GLN A 189 -11.18 -9.35 15.19
N LEU A 190 -11.11 -8.63 14.06
CA LEU A 190 -12.00 -8.87 12.93
C LEU A 190 -11.89 -10.29 12.37
N ILE A 191 -10.68 -10.84 12.34
CA ILE A 191 -10.40 -12.20 11.87
C ILE A 191 -10.00 -13.03 13.09
N SER A 192 -11.00 -13.43 13.88
CA SER A 192 -10.83 -14.16 15.12
C SER A 192 -10.80 -15.68 14.90
N LYS A 193 -10.02 -16.39 15.74
CA LYS A 193 -10.02 -17.86 15.79
C LYS A 193 -11.37 -18.45 16.20
N CYS A 194 -12.22 -17.69 16.88
CA CYS A 194 -13.55 -18.17 17.25
C CYS A 194 -14.49 -18.31 16.04
N ALA A 195 -14.16 -17.70 14.90
CA ALA A 195 -15.00 -17.72 13.71
C ALA A 195 -15.05 -19.11 13.05
N VAL A 196 -16.24 -19.71 13.04
CA VAL A 196 -16.51 -20.98 12.32
C VAL A 196 -16.56 -20.73 10.80
N ASN A 197 -17.15 -19.62 10.36
CA ASN A 197 -17.23 -19.23 8.96
C ASN A 197 -16.81 -17.75 8.80
N PRO A 198 -15.52 -17.47 8.62
CA PRO A 198 -15.02 -16.09 8.50
C PRO A 198 -15.30 -15.44 7.12
N HIS A 199 -15.94 -16.16 6.18
CA HIS A 199 -16.19 -15.74 4.81
C HIS A 199 -14.89 -15.45 4.00
N TYR A 200 -15.05 -15.09 2.72
CA TYR A 200 -13.95 -14.65 1.85
C TYR A 200 -12.73 -15.59 1.77
N ASP A 201 -12.97 -16.90 1.81
CA ASP A 201 -11.95 -17.96 1.85
C ASP A 201 -10.96 -17.89 3.02
N LEU A 202 -11.21 -17.04 4.02
CA LEU A 202 -10.45 -17.09 5.26
C LEU A 202 -10.63 -18.46 5.92
N LEU A 203 -9.56 -18.97 6.53
CA LEU A 203 -9.58 -20.28 7.14
C LEU A 203 -10.41 -20.25 8.42
N SER A 204 -11.34 -21.22 8.53
CA SER A 204 -12.08 -21.46 9.78
C SER A 204 -11.10 -21.72 10.93
N HIS A 205 -11.42 -21.20 12.11
CA HIS A 205 -10.61 -21.36 13.32
C HIS A 205 -9.16 -20.91 13.17
N SER A 206 -8.95 -19.78 12.49
CA SER A 206 -7.64 -19.14 12.35
C SER A 206 -7.74 -17.65 12.69
N GLY A 207 -7.12 -17.27 13.81
CA GLY A 207 -6.95 -15.87 14.20
C GLY A 207 -5.83 -15.22 13.39
N ARG A 208 -6.13 -14.05 12.81
CA ARG A 208 -5.26 -13.33 11.86
C ARG A 208 -5.35 -11.83 12.12
N GLY A 209 -4.46 -11.08 11.46
CA GLY A 209 -4.41 -9.63 11.57
C GLY A 209 -3.36 -9.05 10.64
N ALA A 210 -3.00 -7.80 10.89
CA ALA A 210 -1.93 -7.10 10.19
C ALA A 210 -0.91 -6.59 11.23
N PRO A 211 -0.07 -7.47 11.79
CA PRO A 211 0.97 -7.06 12.71
C PRO A 211 1.99 -6.15 12.02
N GLU A 212 2.78 -5.43 12.82
CA GLU A 212 3.75 -4.45 12.34
C GLU A 212 5.14 -4.73 12.93
N ILE A 213 6.16 -4.67 12.07
CA ILE A 213 7.58 -4.80 12.45
C ILE A 213 8.31 -3.58 11.91
N ASP A 214 8.81 -2.75 12.81
CA ASP A 214 9.60 -1.57 12.48
C ASP A 214 11.09 -1.93 12.48
N ILE A 215 11.70 -1.86 11.30
CA ILE A 215 13.13 -2.13 11.09
C ILE A 215 13.95 -0.88 11.44
N PHE A 216 13.42 0.29 11.13
CA PHE A 216 14.01 1.60 11.42
C PHE A 216 12.93 2.68 11.48
N GLU A 217 12.93 3.49 12.53
CA GLU A 217 12.18 4.75 12.59
C GLU A 217 13.06 5.87 13.17
N GLY A 218 13.47 6.80 12.32
CA GLY A 218 14.47 7.82 12.67
C GLY A 218 13.92 8.98 13.51
N MET A 219 14.69 9.36 14.54
CA MET A 219 14.49 10.56 15.34
C MET A 219 15.77 11.40 15.37
N ALA A 220 15.85 12.35 14.45
CA ALA A 220 16.88 13.38 14.45
C ALA A 220 16.60 14.47 15.50
N GLY A 221 17.63 15.24 15.84
CA GLY A 221 17.51 16.40 16.72
C GLY A 221 18.77 16.70 17.51
N PRO A 222 18.79 17.82 18.25
CA PRO A 222 19.95 18.24 19.03
C PRO A 222 20.41 17.12 19.98
N ALA A 223 21.72 17.05 20.22
CA ALA A 223 22.31 16.00 21.04
C ALA A 223 21.83 16.09 22.50
N GLU A 224 20.75 15.37 22.79
CA GLU A 224 20.05 15.36 24.08
C GLU A 224 19.97 13.92 24.60
N SER A 225 20.21 13.73 25.90
CA SER A 225 20.00 12.44 26.55
C SER A 225 18.52 12.17 26.72
N LEU A 226 18.10 10.96 26.34
CA LEU A 226 16.75 10.51 26.58
C LEU A 226 16.55 10.17 28.08
N PRO A 227 15.51 10.72 28.74
CA PRO A 227 15.21 10.45 30.14
C PRO A 227 15.25 8.96 30.51
N ASN A 228 15.94 8.63 31.60
CA ASN A 228 16.05 7.28 32.17
C ASN A 228 16.61 6.21 31.21
N THR A 229 17.40 6.61 30.21
CA THR A 229 18.11 5.71 29.31
C THR A 229 19.58 6.11 29.13
N LYS A 230 20.35 5.28 28.43
CA LYS A 230 21.72 5.59 27.97
C LYS A 230 21.76 6.24 26.58
N ILE A 231 20.61 6.45 25.95
CA ILE A 231 20.49 6.85 24.54
C ILE A 231 20.52 8.38 24.43
N LYS A 232 21.11 8.87 23.33
CA LYS A 232 21.12 10.28 22.95
C LYS A 232 20.62 10.43 21.50
N LYS A 233 20.05 11.59 21.18
CA LYS A 233 19.74 11.96 19.80
C LYS A 233 21.03 12.22 18.98
N PRO A 234 21.01 11.94 17.66
CA PRO A 234 19.94 11.26 16.94
C PRO A 234 19.91 9.76 17.28
N TYR A 235 18.71 9.17 17.23
CA TYR A 235 18.51 7.75 17.46
C TYR A 235 17.42 7.23 16.50
N PHE A 236 17.20 5.93 16.50
CA PHE A 236 16.04 5.33 15.85
C PHE A 236 15.38 4.30 16.76
N SER A 237 14.10 4.07 16.51
CA SER A 237 13.31 3.03 17.16
C SER A 237 13.25 1.78 16.28
N THR A 238 13.20 0.62 16.92
CA THR A 238 12.84 -0.67 16.32
C THR A 238 11.73 -1.29 17.15
N SER A 239 10.71 -1.85 16.52
CA SER A 239 9.52 -2.30 17.22
C SER A 239 8.91 -3.58 16.63
N LEU A 240 8.23 -4.32 17.51
CA LEU A 240 7.14 -5.21 17.12
C LEU A 240 5.86 -4.66 17.76
N GLN A 241 4.83 -4.40 16.95
CA GLN A 241 3.51 -4.03 17.45
C GLN A 241 2.56 -5.22 17.42
N VAL A 242 1.86 -5.45 18.52
CA VAL A 242 0.95 -6.59 18.69
C VAL A 242 -0.34 -6.22 19.41
N SER A 243 -1.38 -6.97 19.07
CA SER A 243 -2.58 -7.14 19.89
C SER A 243 -2.88 -8.64 20.14
N PRO A 244 -3.51 -9.00 21.28
CA PRO A 244 -3.91 -8.10 22.37
C PRO A 244 -2.70 -7.57 23.14
N GLY A 245 -2.79 -6.32 23.61
CA GLY A 245 -1.79 -5.70 24.47
C GLY A 245 -2.12 -5.83 25.96
N VAL A 246 -1.17 -5.48 26.82
CA VAL A 246 -1.32 -5.41 28.27
C VAL A 246 -2.25 -4.25 28.62
N GLU A 247 -3.42 -4.56 29.17
CA GLU A 247 -4.43 -3.57 29.55
C GLU A 247 -4.03 -2.78 30.81
N GLU A 248 -3.81 -3.42 31.95
CA GLU A 248 -3.40 -2.75 33.19
C GLU A 248 -2.55 -3.65 34.12
N PRO A 249 -1.59 -3.10 34.89
CA PRO A 249 -1.17 -1.71 34.89
C PRO A 249 -0.28 -1.36 33.71
N ARG A 250 -0.56 -0.25 33.01
CA ARG A 250 0.29 0.26 31.92
C ARG A 250 1.61 0.85 32.43
N PRO A 251 2.73 0.71 31.68
CA PRO A 251 3.95 1.45 31.98
C PRO A 251 3.76 2.96 31.81
N VAL A 252 4.40 3.75 32.70
CA VAL A 252 4.40 5.21 32.60
C VAL A 252 5.47 5.64 31.59
N LEU A 253 5.13 6.55 30.68
CA LEU A 253 6.10 7.12 29.73
C LEU A 253 7.31 7.70 30.47
N THR A 254 8.47 7.61 29.83
CA THR A 254 9.81 7.94 30.35
C THR A 254 10.29 7.08 31.53
N HIS A 255 9.49 6.15 32.04
CA HIS A 255 9.87 5.26 33.15
C HIS A 255 10.02 3.83 32.67
N LYS A 256 10.80 3.03 33.42
CA LYS A 256 10.87 1.58 33.19
C LYS A 256 9.57 0.91 33.69
N PRO A 257 9.10 -0.15 33.01
CA PRO A 257 7.93 -0.90 33.45
C PRO A 257 8.12 -1.56 34.82
N ILE A 258 7.02 -1.79 35.53
CA ILE A 258 7.00 -2.55 36.78
C ILE A 258 7.31 -4.03 36.45
N LYS A 259 8.20 -4.63 37.23
CA LYS A 259 8.57 -6.04 37.06
C LYS A 259 7.34 -6.95 37.12
N GLY A 260 7.20 -7.84 36.14
CA GLY A 260 6.12 -8.80 35.96
C GLY A 260 4.79 -8.20 35.49
N LYS A 261 4.77 -6.91 35.10
CA LYS A 261 3.58 -6.20 34.60
C LYS A 261 3.69 -5.75 33.15
N TRP A 262 4.82 -6.05 32.52
CA TRP A 262 5.10 -5.77 31.11
C TRP A 262 5.86 -6.95 30.53
N TYR A 263 6.04 -6.98 29.21
CA TYR A 263 6.92 -7.93 28.55
C TYR A 263 8.32 -7.92 29.21
N GLU A 264 8.86 -9.09 29.52
CA GLU A 264 10.15 -9.26 30.19
C GLU A 264 11.04 -10.25 29.44
N GLY A 265 12.35 -10.17 29.71
CA GLY A 265 13.33 -11.13 29.18
C GLY A 265 13.88 -10.80 27.80
N MET A 266 13.53 -9.65 27.22
CA MET A 266 14.12 -9.21 25.96
C MET A 266 15.61 -8.90 26.12
N GLU A 267 16.38 -9.22 25.08
CA GLU A 267 17.82 -8.99 25.04
C GLU A 267 18.11 -7.63 24.37
N TYR A 268 19.05 -6.86 24.92
CA TYR A 268 19.45 -5.55 24.40
C TYR A 268 20.96 -5.49 24.18
N GLY A 269 21.35 -4.98 23.02
CA GLY A 269 22.72 -4.69 22.66
C GLY A 269 23.31 -3.52 23.46
N ASN A 270 24.62 -3.33 23.32
CA ASN A 270 25.35 -2.28 24.04
C ASN A 270 24.92 -0.87 23.62
N SER A 271 24.49 -0.69 22.37
CA SER A 271 24.03 0.59 21.79
C SER A 271 22.52 0.84 21.94
N SER A 272 21.77 -0.13 22.46
CA SER A 272 20.29 -0.08 22.50
C SER A 272 19.74 -0.16 23.92
N SER A 273 18.54 0.38 24.13
CA SER A 273 17.77 0.23 25.36
C SER A 273 16.28 0.22 25.09
N LEU A 274 15.48 -0.31 26.01
CA LEU A 274 14.02 -0.23 25.98
C LEU A 274 13.56 1.18 25.58
N ASN A 275 12.67 1.26 24.62
CA ASN A 275 11.99 2.51 24.28
C ASN A 275 10.92 2.78 25.35
N ASN A 276 11.20 3.74 26.23
CA ASN A 276 10.29 4.18 27.28
C ASN A 276 9.41 5.38 26.85
N PHE A 277 9.44 5.78 25.57
CA PHE A 277 8.64 6.90 25.05
C PHE A 277 7.37 6.45 24.34
N PHE A 278 7.26 5.17 24.01
CA PHE A 278 6.07 4.61 23.38
C PHE A 278 5.90 3.14 23.77
N TYR A 279 4.82 2.84 24.47
CA TYR A 279 4.45 1.47 24.88
C TYR A 279 3.25 0.94 24.07
N GLY A 280 2.81 1.67 23.03
CA GLY A 280 1.57 1.41 22.31
C GLY A 280 0.40 2.27 22.79
N VAL A 281 -0.79 2.02 22.24
CA VAL A 281 -1.97 2.87 22.34
C VAL A 281 -3.24 2.03 22.43
N GLN A 282 -4.22 2.53 23.18
CA GLN A 282 -5.57 1.98 23.16
C GLN A 282 -6.32 2.49 21.93
N LEU A 283 -6.76 1.58 21.07
CA LEU A 283 -7.53 1.88 19.87
C LEU A 283 -9.01 1.91 20.24
N LYS A 284 -9.51 3.12 20.48
CA LYS A 284 -10.88 3.36 20.94
C LYS A 284 -11.86 3.30 19.77
N HIS A 285 -12.85 2.42 19.88
CA HIS A 285 -13.91 2.26 18.88
C HIS A 285 -15.29 2.50 19.49
N THR A 286 -16.30 2.68 18.62
CA THR A 286 -17.70 2.82 19.01
C THR A 286 -18.52 1.71 18.32
N PRO A 287 -19.24 0.86 19.08
CA PRO A 287 -19.36 0.88 20.54
C PRO A 287 -18.06 0.47 21.25
N SER A 288 -17.96 0.77 22.55
CA SER A 288 -16.73 0.57 23.34
C SER A 288 -16.23 -0.86 23.37
N ASP A 289 -17.11 -1.85 23.17
CA ASP A 289 -16.78 -3.28 23.20
C ASP A 289 -15.86 -3.72 22.05
N TYR A 290 -15.68 -2.86 21.05
CA TYR A 290 -14.74 -3.00 19.93
C TYR A 290 -13.37 -2.36 20.21
N THR A 291 -13.18 -1.76 21.40
CA THR A 291 -11.92 -1.13 21.79
C THR A 291 -10.91 -2.19 22.21
N TYR A 292 -9.67 -2.05 21.76
CA TYR A 292 -8.59 -2.97 22.13
C TYR A 292 -7.26 -2.25 22.35
N GLN A 293 -6.37 -2.92 23.08
CA GLN A 293 -5.04 -2.43 23.36
C GLN A 293 -4.05 -2.94 22.30
N SER A 294 -3.30 -2.01 21.71
CA SER A 294 -2.12 -2.27 20.88
C SER A 294 -0.88 -1.93 21.69
N ASP A 295 0.08 -2.86 21.73
CA ASP A 295 1.36 -2.67 22.41
C ASP A 295 2.51 -2.63 21.43
N ALA A 296 3.46 -1.73 21.69
CA ALA A 296 4.71 -1.64 20.96
C ALA A 296 5.86 -2.10 21.86
N ILE A 297 6.40 -3.28 21.57
CA ILE A 297 7.58 -3.80 22.25
C ILE A 297 8.80 -3.32 21.47
N SER A 298 9.49 -2.31 21.99
CA SER A 298 10.47 -1.55 21.20
C SER A 298 11.77 -1.20 21.92
N ALA A 299 12.80 -0.92 21.13
CA ALA A 299 14.10 -0.45 21.58
C ALA A 299 14.52 0.80 20.80
N ASN A 300 15.25 1.69 21.49
CA ASN A 300 15.90 2.85 20.89
C ASN A 300 17.40 2.60 20.78
N THR A 301 17.98 2.94 19.63
CA THR A 301 19.41 2.78 19.33
C THR A 301 19.98 4.11 18.85
N ALA A 302 21.05 4.60 19.51
CA ALA A 302 21.70 5.84 19.12
C ALA A 302 22.47 5.70 17.81
N ILE A 303 22.37 6.69 16.92
CA ILE A 303 23.24 6.82 15.74
C ILE A 303 24.21 7.97 16.01
N GLN A 304 25.49 7.75 15.73
CA GLN A 304 26.47 8.81 15.88
C GLN A 304 26.21 9.91 14.82
N PRO A 305 26.12 11.21 15.19
CA PRO A 305 25.83 12.28 14.23
C PRO A 305 26.73 12.27 12.99
N LYS A 306 28.03 11.96 13.16
CA LYS A 306 29.02 11.87 12.07
C LYS A 306 28.76 10.74 11.06
N ASN A 307 27.88 9.80 11.40
CA ASN A 307 27.51 8.67 10.57
C ASN A 307 26.05 8.74 10.10
N TYR A 308 25.24 9.66 10.62
CA TYR A 308 23.79 9.67 10.39
C TYR A 308 23.38 9.68 8.90
N ASN A 309 24.07 10.43 8.05
CA ASN A 309 23.80 10.47 6.60
C ASN A 309 24.74 9.56 5.79
N LYS A 310 25.18 8.45 6.37
CA LYS A 310 25.90 7.40 5.65
C LYS A 310 24.95 6.25 5.37
N GLN A 311 25.30 5.44 4.37
CA GLN A 311 24.64 4.17 4.15
C GLN A 311 24.88 3.25 5.35
N HIS A 312 23.79 2.70 5.86
CA HIS A 312 23.74 1.77 6.97
C HIS A 312 22.91 0.56 6.56
N ILE A 313 23.31 -0.63 7.02
CA ILE A 313 22.54 -1.85 6.81
C ILE A 313 21.63 -2.03 8.03
N PHE A 314 20.35 -1.73 7.85
CA PHE A 314 19.30 -2.06 8.80
C PHE A 314 18.84 -3.49 8.54
N LYS A 315 18.93 -4.35 9.56
CA LYS A 315 18.67 -5.78 9.39
C LYS A 315 17.73 -6.35 10.44
N VAL A 316 16.84 -7.22 10.00
CA VAL A 316 16.00 -8.06 10.85
C VAL A 316 16.18 -9.54 10.48
N ASP A 317 16.46 -10.39 11.48
CA ASP A 317 16.31 -11.85 11.38
C ASP A 317 14.97 -12.24 12.03
N TRP A 318 13.97 -12.53 11.19
CA TRP A 318 12.62 -12.89 11.60
C TRP A 318 12.41 -14.40 11.46
N LYS A 319 12.39 -15.08 12.60
CA LYS A 319 12.07 -16.50 12.73
C LYS A 319 10.63 -16.65 13.18
N VAL A 320 9.77 -17.03 12.25
CA VAL A 320 8.32 -17.16 12.42
C VAL A 320 7.99 -18.01 13.64
N GLY A 321 7.16 -17.49 14.55
CA GLY A 321 6.76 -18.19 15.78
C GLY A 321 7.89 -18.47 16.78
N GLU A 322 9.07 -17.90 16.58
CA GLU A 322 10.24 -18.13 17.43
C GLU A 322 10.83 -16.83 17.97
N SER A 323 11.30 -15.93 17.10
CA SER A 323 11.95 -14.68 17.51
C SER A 323 12.07 -13.67 16.37
N ILE A 324 12.31 -12.41 16.75
CA ILE A 324 12.74 -11.35 15.85
C ILE A 324 14.00 -10.71 16.46
N THR A 325 15.05 -10.57 15.67
CA THR A 325 16.31 -9.95 16.08
C THR A 325 16.71 -8.81 15.15
N TRP A 326 17.03 -7.66 15.71
CA TRP A 326 17.43 -6.45 14.96
C TRP A 326 18.94 -6.23 15.04
N TYR A 327 19.50 -5.74 13.94
CA TYR A 327 20.91 -5.39 13.79
C TYR A 327 21.07 -4.05 13.04
N LEU A 328 22.17 -3.35 13.33
CA LEU A 328 22.67 -2.22 12.53
C LEU A 328 24.12 -2.52 12.16
N ASP A 329 24.44 -2.55 10.87
CA ASP A 329 25.81 -2.82 10.38
C ASP A 329 26.41 -4.09 11.02
N ASP A 330 25.61 -5.16 11.07
CA ASP A 330 25.90 -6.44 11.72
C ASP A 330 26.09 -6.40 13.25
N GLU A 331 25.95 -5.25 13.90
CA GLU A 331 25.91 -5.15 15.37
C GLU A 331 24.52 -5.50 15.90
N PHE A 332 24.46 -6.43 16.86
CA PHE A 332 23.24 -6.81 17.56
C PHE A 332 22.64 -5.65 18.36
N LEU A 333 21.34 -5.37 18.16
CA LEU A 333 20.62 -4.29 18.83
C LEU A 333 19.62 -4.79 19.87
N TYR A 334 18.75 -5.70 19.45
CA TYR A 334 17.53 -6.00 20.18
C TYR A 334 16.96 -7.34 19.74
N LYS A 335 16.38 -8.10 20.66
CA LYS A 335 15.71 -9.37 20.33
C LYS A 335 14.47 -9.59 21.19
N ILE A 336 13.42 -10.04 20.52
CA ILE A 336 12.18 -10.52 21.12
C ILE A 336 12.05 -12.00 20.77
N GLU A 337 11.84 -12.83 21.77
CA GLU A 337 11.43 -14.23 21.62
C GLU A 337 9.93 -14.36 21.83
N GLU A 338 9.32 -15.37 21.20
CA GLU A 338 7.92 -15.77 21.39
C GLU A 338 7.54 -15.84 22.89
N SER A 339 8.45 -16.38 23.71
CA SER A 339 8.25 -16.53 25.15
C SER A 339 8.06 -15.20 25.90
N ASN A 340 8.58 -14.09 25.37
CA ASN A 340 8.39 -12.76 25.95
C ASN A 340 6.93 -12.30 25.84
N LEU A 341 6.18 -12.79 24.85
CA LEU A 341 4.80 -12.39 24.54
C LEU A 341 3.74 -13.15 25.35
N ASN A 342 4.15 -14.12 26.18
CA ASN A 342 3.25 -14.98 26.97
C ASN A 342 2.26 -14.20 27.86
N ILE A 343 2.61 -12.99 28.31
CA ILE A 343 1.75 -12.17 29.18
C ILE A 343 0.42 -11.78 28.52
N THR A 344 0.40 -11.57 27.20
CA THR A 344 -0.83 -11.30 26.43
C THR A 344 -1.28 -12.49 25.61
N GLY A 345 -0.39 -13.45 25.39
CA GLY A 345 -0.65 -14.60 24.53
C GLY A 345 -0.60 -14.29 23.04
N SER A 346 -0.20 -13.08 22.64
CA SER A 346 0.24 -12.76 21.28
C SER A 346 1.43 -13.62 20.87
N LYS A 347 1.67 -13.71 19.56
CA LYS A 347 2.78 -14.47 18.98
C LYS A 347 3.70 -13.61 18.12
N ILE A 348 4.92 -14.07 17.91
CA ILE A 348 5.76 -13.61 16.80
C ILE A 348 4.98 -13.89 15.52
N PRO A 349 4.78 -12.86 14.67
CA PRO A 349 3.95 -12.97 13.47
C PRO A 349 4.32 -14.14 12.56
N ASP A 350 3.29 -14.71 11.94
CA ASP A 350 3.35 -15.72 10.87
C ASP A 350 2.47 -15.30 9.67
N GLU A 351 2.15 -14.01 9.59
CA GLU A 351 1.35 -13.38 8.55
C GLU A 351 2.26 -13.00 7.37
N PRO A 352 1.85 -13.18 6.10
CA PRO A 352 2.59 -12.59 4.98
C PRO A 352 2.64 -11.07 5.09
N MET A 353 3.84 -10.51 5.10
CA MET A 353 4.07 -9.07 5.25
C MET A 353 4.66 -8.47 3.99
N TYR A 354 4.43 -7.18 3.81
CA TYR A 354 4.98 -6.38 2.71
C TYR A 354 5.82 -5.23 3.29
N LEU A 355 6.73 -4.70 2.47
CA LEU A 355 7.67 -3.65 2.86
C LEU A 355 7.08 -2.26 2.62
N ILE A 356 7.43 -1.32 3.50
CA ILE A 356 7.06 0.09 3.43
C ILE A 356 8.30 0.93 3.73
N LEU A 357 8.56 1.90 2.85
CA LEU A 357 9.65 2.86 2.97
C LEU A 357 9.05 4.26 2.83
N ASN A 358 9.30 5.15 3.79
CA ASN A 358 8.77 6.51 3.72
C ASN A 358 9.63 7.52 4.48
N THR A 359 9.36 8.80 4.20
CA THR A 359 9.71 9.90 5.09
C THR A 359 8.43 10.63 5.47
N ALA A 360 7.96 10.46 6.69
CA ALA A 360 6.84 11.22 7.23
C ALA A 360 7.31 12.54 7.87
N ILE A 361 6.35 13.42 8.10
CA ILE A 361 6.47 14.61 8.94
C ILE A 361 5.21 14.66 9.79
N SER A 362 5.34 14.86 11.10
CA SER A 362 4.23 14.90 12.04
C SER A 362 4.46 15.95 13.12
N SER A 363 3.38 16.64 13.51
CA SER A 363 3.41 17.57 14.65
C SER A 363 3.64 16.87 16.00
N THR A 364 3.51 15.54 16.06
CA THR A 364 3.72 14.74 17.27
C THR A 364 5.03 13.95 17.24
N TRP A 365 5.87 14.10 16.21
CA TRP A 365 7.16 13.43 16.09
C TRP A 365 8.27 14.39 15.66
N GLY A 366 9.34 14.51 16.44
CA GLY A 366 10.46 15.40 16.09
C GLY A 366 10.20 16.89 16.31
N PHE A 367 8.94 17.29 16.53
CA PHE A 367 8.52 18.67 16.75
C PHE A 367 8.53 19.04 18.25
N PRO A 368 8.79 20.32 18.61
CA PRO A 368 8.75 20.76 19.99
C PRO A 368 7.33 20.68 20.55
N THR A 369 7.21 20.49 21.86
CA THR A 369 5.92 20.66 22.55
C THR A 369 5.44 22.09 22.35
N LYS A 370 4.20 22.26 21.89
CA LYS A 370 3.62 23.58 21.65
C LYS A 370 3.63 24.40 22.95
N LEU A 371 4.35 25.51 22.94
CA LEU A 371 4.37 26.46 24.06
C LEU A 371 3.10 27.32 24.01
N ASP A 372 2.54 27.69 25.17
CA ASP A 372 1.36 28.57 25.26
C ASP A 372 1.57 29.93 24.57
N THR A 373 2.82 30.37 24.48
CA THR A 373 3.21 31.61 23.78
C THR A 373 3.18 31.47 22.26
N CYS A 374 3.22 30.25 21.74
CA CYS A 374 3.15 29.97 20.30
C CYS A 374 1.69 29.84 19.87
N LYS A 375 1.07 30.96 19.49
CA LYS A 375 -0.35 31.00 19.10
C LYS A 375 -0.65 30.43 17.71
N CYS A 376 0.38 30.13 16.93
CA CYS A 376 0.21 29.63 15.59
C CYS A 376 -0.44 28.22 15.56
N GLU A 377 -1.28 27.98 14.55
CA GLU A 377 -1.90 26.68 14.26
C GLU A 377 -1.46 26.08 12.91
N SER A 378 -0.81 26.87 12.05
CA SER A 378 -0.20 26.43 10.79
C SER A 378 1.23 25.91 10.99
N TYR A 379 1.63 25.02 10.08
CA TYR A 379 3.01 24.53 9.95
C TYR A 379 3.51 24.88 8.56
N ASP A 380 3.49 26.18 8.24
CA ASP A 380 3.99 26.74 6.99
C ASP A 380 5.38 27.36 7.20
N CYS A 381 6.37 26.95 6.39
CA CYS A 381 7.73 27.49 6.44
C CYS A 381 7.84 28.94 5.95
N ASP A 382 6.86 29.40 5.18
CA ASP A 382 6.80 30.78 4.69
C ASP A 382 6.15 31.74 5.71
N ASP A 383 5.62 31.22 6.83
CA ASP A 383 5.00 32.01 7.89
C ASP A 383 5.94 32.23 9.09
N PRO A 384 6.61 33.39 9.18
CA PRO A 384 7.57 33.65 10.26
C PRO A 384 6.92 33.74 11.65
N GLU A 385 5.61 34.02 11.75
CA GLU A 385 4.90 34.01 13.04
C GLU A 385 4.76 32.58 13.60
N CYS A 386 4.88 31.58 12.72
CA CYS A 386 4.76 30.17 13.03
C CYS A 386 6.09 29.46 13.28
N ALA A 387 7.22 30.16 13.18
CA ALA A 387 8.56 29.61 13.42
C ALA A 387 8.69 28.89 14.78
N CYS A 388 7.94 29.33 15.80
CA CYS A 388 7.91 28.71 17.13
C CYS A 388 7.29 27.30 17.18
N ALA A 389 6.56 26.89 16.13
CA ALA A 389 5.93 25.58 16.04
C ALA A 389 6.89 24.51 15.50
N PHE A 390 8.09 24.89 15.05
CA PHE A 390 9.06 23.99 14.41
C PHE A 390 10.31 23.77 15.26
N PRO A 391 11.02 22.65 15.02
CA PRO A 391 12.42 22.54 15.36
C PRO A 391 13.21 23.68 14.69
N VAL A 392 14.14 24.29 15.43
CA VAL A 392 15.01 25.35 14.88
C VAL A 392 15.80 24.78 13.69
N GLY A 393 15.74 25.45 12.55
CA GLY A 393 16.42 25.06 11.32
C GLY A 393 15.64 24.07 10.45
N PHE A 394 14.41 23.67 10.81
CA PHE A 394 13.64 22.66 10.06
C PHE A 394 13.38 23.07 8.61
N CYS A 395 13.01 24.33 8.36
CA CYS A 395 12.67 24.80 7.02
C CYS A 395 13.90 24.86 6.09
N GLU A 396 15.09 25.10 6.65
CA GLU A 396 16.37 25.02 5.93
C GLU A 396 16.87 23.58 5.80
N ASN A 397 16.29 22.64 6.56
CA ASN A 397 16.62 21.22 6.52
C ASN A 397 15.92 20.46 5.39
N ILE A 398 15.02 21.12 4.66
CA ILE A 398 14.37 20.62 3.45
C ILE A 398 14.71 21.54 2.25
N PRO A 399 14.91 21.01 1.02
CA PRO A 399 14.70 19.63 0.63
C PRO A 399 15.70 18.64 1.23
N ALA A 400 15.22 17.44 1.55
CA ALA A 400 16.02 16.33 2.06
C ALA A 400 15.65 15.03 1.35
N SER A 401 16.56 14.05 1.31
CA SER A 401 16.33 12.78 0.64
C SER A 401 16.71 11.62 1.54
N PHE A 402 15.79 10.66 1.66
CA PHE A 402 16.05 9.36 2.29
C PHE A 402 16.46 8.40 1.16
N ASP A 403 17.74 8.03 1.14
CA ASP A 403 18.36 7.33 0.01
C ASP A 403 18.50 5.85 0.33
N VAL A 404 17.78 5.00 -0.40
CA VAL A 404 17.81 3.54 -0.27
C VAL A 404 18.65 2.96 -1.41
N ASP A 405 19.73 2.30 -1.04
CA ASP A 405 20.72 1.69 -1.95
C ASP A 405 20.20 0.36 -2.48
N TRP A 406 19.78 -0.53 -1.58
CA TRP A 406 19.18 -1.81 -1.96
C TRP A 406 18.30 -2.36 -0.84
N VAL A 407 17.40 -3.25 -1.24
CA VAL A 407 16.60 -4.10 -0.33
C VAL A 407 16.85 -5.55 -0.70
N ARG A 408 17.16 -6.40 0.28
CA ARG A 408 17.43 -7.83 0.08
C ARG A 408 16.70 -8.67 1.12
N VAL A 409 16.12 -9.79 0.69
CA VAL A 409 15.44 -10.76 1.56
C VAL A 409 15.99 -12.15 1.31
N TYR A 410 16.31 -12.85 2.40
CA TYR A 410 16.86 -14.19 2.40
C TYR A 410 15.98 -15.14 3.19
N GLN A 411 15.76 -16.35 2.69
CA GLN A 411 14.96 -17.37 3.39
C GLN A 411 15.62 -18.76 3.31
N ARG A 412 15.36 -19.60 4.32
CA ARG A 412 15.77 -21.02 4.30
C ARG A 412 14.87 -21.88 3.43
N GLU A 413 13.57 -21.59 3.50
CA GLU A 413 12.54 -22.14 2.65
C GLU A 413 11.79 -20.96 2.05
N GLU A 414 11.61 -20.97 0.73
CA GLU A 414 10.93 -19.90 0.02
C GLU A 414 9.46 -19.82 0.46
N ASN A 415 9.10 -18.77 1.20
CA ASN A 415 7.78 -18.50 1.71
C ASN A 415 7.32 -17.11 1.23
N LEU A 416 7.17 -17.03 -0.10
CA LEU A 416 6.73 -15.84 -0.82
C LEU A 416 5.23 -15.92 -1.13
N GLY A 417 4.60 -14.75 -1.26
CA GLY A 417 3.20 -14.62 -1.66
C GLY A 417 2.36 -13.86 -0.65
N CYS A 418 1.54 -12.95 -1.16
CA CYS A 418 0.63 -12.13 -0.34
C CYS A 418 -0.63 -12.89 0.12
N SER A 419 -1.05 -13.90 -0.63
CA SER A 419 -2.20 -14.75 -0.33
C SER A 419 -1.81 -16.22 -0.58
N THR A 420 -1.56 -16.95 0.50
CA THR A 420 -1.11 -18.36 0.43
C THR A 420 -2.21 -19.31 0.87
N ARG A 421 -1.99 -20.62 0.74
CA ARG A 421 -2.97 -21.63 1.19
C ARG A 421 -3.17 -21.66 2.69
N SER A 422 -2.10 -21.45 3.46
CA SER A 422 -2.17 -21.37 4.92
C SER A 422 -2.62 -19.99 5.39
N LYS A 423 -2.45 -18.96 4.56
CA LYS A 423 -2.71 -17.56 4.90
C LYS A 423 -3.44 -16.85 3.74
N PRO A 424 -4.69 -17.25 3.41
CA PRO A 424 -5.44 -16.60 2.33
C PRO A 424 -5.80 -15.16 2.72
N SER A 425 -5.70 -14.24 1.76
CA SER A 425 -6.04 -12.82 1.94
C SER A 425 -6.70 -12.20 0.70
N ARG A 426 -6.54 -12.79 -0.50
CA ARG A 426 -7.00 -12.21 -1.77
C ARG A 426 -8.51 -11.93 -1.80
N LYS A 427 -9.34 -12.94 -1.57
CA LYS A 427 -10.81 -12.76 -1.61
C LYS A 427 -11.31 -11.84 -0.51
N TYR A 428 -10.61 -11.79 0.63
CA TYR A 428 -10.91 -10.83 1.70
C TYR A 428 -10.68 -9.40 1.21
N ILE A 429 -9.52 -9.13 0.61
CA ILE A 429 -9.19 -7.81 0.03
C ILE A 429 -10.16 -7.45 -1.10
N GLU A 430 -10.42 -8.37 -2.04
CA GLU A 430 -11.38 -8.16 -3.15
C GLU A 430 -12.78 -7.85 -2.63
N GLY A 431 -13.26 -8.63 -1.66
CA GLY A 431 -14.57 -8.44 -1.03
C GLY A 431 -14.70 -7.18 -0.18
N ASN A 432 -13.56 -6.57 0.19
CA ASN A 432 -13.48 -5.37 1.00
C ASN A 432 -12.74 -4.23 0.28
N ALA A 433 -12.68 -4.24 -1.05
CA ALA A 433 -11.79 -3.40 -1.84
C ALA A 433 -11.88 -1.89 -1.52
N GLU A 434 -13.08 -1.40 -1.18
CA GLU A 434 -13.32 0.01 -0.78
C GLU A 434 -12.50 0.45 0.43
N LYS A 435 -12.08 -0.47 1.31
CA LYS A 435 -11.21 -0.18 2.47
C LYS A 435 -9.75 0.00 2.08
N PHE A 436 -9.34 -0.50 0.91
CA PHE A 436 -7.95 -0.57 0.46
C PHE A 436 -7.62 0.42 -0.66
N LYS A 437 -8.56 1.28 -1.03
CA LYS A 437 -8.43 2.23 -2.15
C LYS A 437 -8.96 3.61 -1.77
N LYS A 438 -8.64 4.62 -2.59
CA LYS A 438 -9.27 5.94 -2.43
C LYS A 438 -10.65 5.91 -3.07
N PRO A 439 -11.60 6.75 -2.61
CA PRO A 439 -12.95 6.78 -3.19
C PRO A 439 -12.99 7.02 -4.70
N GLU A 440 -12.01 7.72 -5.25
CA GLU A 440 -11.88 7.99 -6.69
C GLU A 440 -11.21 6.86 -7.51
N ASP A 441 -10.64 5.84 -6.86
CA ASP A 441 -9.97 4.74 -7.55
C ASP A 441 -10.96 3.61 -7.89
N ASP A 442 -10.84 3.02 -9.08
CA ASP A 442 -11.69 1.89 -9.49
C ASP A 442 -11.33 0.60 -8.74
N ALA A 443 -10.03 0.41 -8.42
CA ALA A 443 -9.49 -0.77 -7.75
C ALA A 443 -8.39 -0.39 -6.74
N PRO A 444 -8.04 -1.25 -5.77
CA PRO A 444 -6.94 -1.00 -4.83
C PRO A 444 -5.57 -0.80 -5.48
N LEU A 445 -5.30 -1.50 -6.58
CA LEU A 445 -4.09 -1.34 -7.38
C LEU A 445 -4.46 -1.32 -8.87
N LYS A 446 -3.78 -0.46 -9.63
CA LYS A 446 -3.81 -0.50 -11.08
C LYS A 446 -3.02 -1.70 -11.59
N ARG A 447 -3.38 -2.17 -12.79
CA ARG A 447 -2.57 -3.16 -13.51
C ARG A 447 -1.23 -2.54 -13.86
N VAL A 448 -0.17 -3.35 -13.76
CA VAL A 448 1.16 -2.96 -14.20
C VAL A 448 1.14 -2.76 -15.72
N LEU A 449 1.64 -1.60 -16.16
CA LEU A 449 1.71 -1.23 -17.56
C LEU A 449 2.81 -2.01 -18.28
N GLN A 450 2.61 -2.25 -19.58
CA GLN A 450 3.57 -2.91 -20.47
C GLN A 450 3.97 -1.93 -21.58
N GLY A 451 4.41 -0.73 -21.17
CA GLY A 451 4.62 0.44 -22.01
C GLY A 451 3.48 1.47 -21.91
N GLY A 452 3.41 2.37 -22.88
CA GLY A 452 2.39 3.42 -22.97
C GLY A 452 2.85 4.81 -22.52
N GLY A 453 4.05 4.93 -21.93
CA GLY A 453 4.70 6.22 -21.66
C GLY A 453 5.05 6.95 -22.97
N ALA A 454 5.03 8.28 -22.93
CA ALA A 454 5.33 9.10 -24.11
C ALA A 454 6.80 8.97 -24.51
N CYS A 455 7.08 8.91 -25.82
CA CYS A 455 8.44 8.83 -26.36
C CYS A 455 8.56 9.55 -27.70
N SER A 456 9.77 10.02 -28.00
CA SER A 456 10.18 10.53 -29.31
C SER A 456 11.20 9.60 -29.99
N ALA A 457 11.94 8.81 -29.21
CA ALA A 457 12.89 7.80 -29.69
C ALA A 457 12.90 6.57 -28.77
N ASP A 458 13.46 5.45 -29.25
CA ASP A 458 13.57 4.21 -28.48
C ASP A 458 14.31 4.40 -27.15
N SER A 459 15.27 5.34 -27.09
CA SER A 459 16.01 5.68 -25.88
C SER A 459 15.14 6.21 -24.73
N ASP A 460 13.96 6.75 -25.04
CA ASP A 460 13.00 7.23 -24.02
C ASP A 460 12.26 6.06 -23.33
N CYS A 461 12.40 4.85 -23.88
CA CYS A 461 11.76 3.62 -23.42
C CYS A 461 12.76 2.64 -22.79
N GLY A 462 13.88 3.15 -22.26
CA GLY A 462 14.95 2.33 -21.68
C GLY A 462 15.62 1.41 -22.71
N SER A 463 16.40 0.44 -22.23
CA SER A 463 17.06 -0.58 -23.07
C SER A 463 16.13 -1.72 -23.50
N HIS A 464 14.92 -1.79 -22.95
CA HIS A 464 13.97 -2.90 -23.09
C HIS A 464 12.64 -2.49 -23.73
N GLY A 465 12.60 -1.30 -24.33
CA GLY A 465 11.43 -0.77 -25.00
C GLY A 465 11.74 -0.21 -26.37
N THR A 466 10.69 -0.06 -27.16
CA THR A 466 10.73 0.64 -28.45
C THR A 466 9.67 1.73 -28.49
N CYS A 467 9.98 2.83 -29.15
CA CYS A 467 9.04 3.91 -29.37
C CYS A 467 8.19 3.60 -30.59
N SER A 468 6.89 3.39 -30.36
CA SER A 468 5.94 3.08 -31.42
C SER A 468 5.64 4.29 -32.30
N SER A 469 5.02 4.06 -33.46
CA SER A 469 4.56 5.12 -34.36
C SER A 469 3.51 6.05 -33.74
N SER A 470 2.89 5.66 -32.63
CA SER A 470 1.98 6.50 -31.85
C SER A 470 2.69 7.33 -30.77
N SER A 471 4.03 7.41 -30.80
CA SER A 471 4.85 8.14 -29.82
C SER A 471 4.65 7.62 -28.39
N THR A 472 4.47 6.31 -28.26
CA THR A 472 4.34 5.60 -26.97
C THR A 472 5.27 4.40 -26.89
N CYS A 473 5.84 4.17 -25.71
CA CYS A 473 6.73 3.06 -25.44
C CYS A 473 5.99 1.71 -25.52
N LYS A 474 6.70 0.69 -25.98
CA LYS A 474 6.27 -0.71 -25.94
C LYS A 474 7.40 -1.56 -25.39
N CYS A 475 7.15 -2.22 -24.26
CA CYS A 475 8.15 -3.03 -23.60
C CYS A 475 8.27 -4.42 -24.25
N ASP A 476 9.46 -5.01 -24.12
CA ASP A 476 9.64 -6.45 -24.31
C ASP A 476 9.02 -7.24 -23.14
N SER A 477 9.12 -8.57 -23.17
CA SER A 477 8.51 -9.43 -22.13
C SER A 477 9.22 -9.40 -20.77
N THR A 478 10.45 -8.89 -20.73
CA THR A 478 11.32 -8.88 -19.54
C THR A 478 11.15 -7.63 -18.70
N HIS A 479 10.54 -6.57 -19.24
CA HIS A 479 10.37 -5.28 -18.56
C HIS A 479 8.94 -4.75 -18.65
N THR A 480 8.60 -3.88 -17.72
CA THR A 480 7.27 -3.31 -17.51
C THR A 480 7.37 -1.83 -17.14
N GLY A 481 6.21 -1.22 -16.90
CA GLY A 481 6.07 0.19 -16.60
C GLY A 481 5.82 1.04 -17.84
N PRO A 482 5.55 2.34 -17.67
CA PRO A 482 5.26 3.24 -18.79
C PRO A 482 6.45 3.37 -19.75
N THR A 483 7.68 3.35 -19.25
CA THR A 483 8.93 3.56 -20.00
C THR A 483 9.86 2.34 -19.99
N CYS A 484 9.35 1.15 -19.62
CA CYS A 484 10.09 -0.11 -19.68
C CYS A 484 11.37 -0.16 -18.83
N LEU A 485 11.37 0.55 -17.69
CA LEU A 485 12.52 0.65 -16.77
C LEU A 485 12.45 -0.32 -15.58
N SER A 486 11.34 -1.04 -15.40
CA SER A 486 11.18 -1.98 -14.28
C SER A 486 11.16 -3.40 -14.78
N GLU A 487 12.05 -4.26 -14.27
CA GLU A 487 12.05 -5.69 -14.57
C GLU A 487 10.69 -6.32 -14.29
N ASN A 488 10.24 -7.21 -15.16
CA ASN A 488 9.01 -7.96 -15.03
C ASN A 488 9.18 -9.09 -14.00
N LYS A 489 9.11 -8.72 -12.71
CA LYS A 489 9.21 -9.63 -11.57
C LYS A 489 7.85 -10.28 -11.28
N THR A 490 7.83 -11.60 -11.12
CA THR A 490 6.62 -12.39 -10.78
C THR A 490 6.99 -13.52 -9.84
N TYR A 491 6.07 -14.03 -8.99
CA TYR A 491 6.44 -15.21 -8.20
C TYR A 491 6.59 -16.44 -9.10
N PRO A 492 7.42 -17.42 -8.70
CA PRO A 492 7.56 -18.67 -9.43
C PRO A 492 6.20 -19.39 -9.64
N PRO A 493 5.99 -20.07 -10.78
CA PRO A 493 4.77 -20.83 -11.03
C PRO A 493 4.47 -21.81 -9.88
N GLY A 494 3.23 -21.81 -9.37
CA GLY A 494 2.78 -22.70 -8.30
C GLY A 494 2.95 -22.18 -6.87
N THR A 495 3.56 -21.00 -6.66
CA THR A 495 3.61 -20.32 -5.34
C THR A 495 2.29 -19.64 -4.96
N TYR A 496 1.45 -19.33 -5.95
CA TYR A 496 0.12 -18.76 -5.74
C TYR A 496 -0.94 -19.86 -5.57
N LEU A 497 -1.87 -19.69 -4.62
CA LEU A 497 -3.20 -20.32 -4.74
C LEU A 497 -3.98 -19.74 -5.92
N ASP A 498 -3.64 -18.51 -6.31
CA ASP A 498 -4.44 -17.67 -7.17
C ASP A 498 -3.54 -16.84 -8.08
N SER A 499 -3.28 -17.33 -9.30
CA SER A 499 -2.85 -16.44 -10.38
C SER A 499 -3.75 -15.20 -10.38
N PRO A 500 -3.24 -13.96 -10.59
CA PRO A 500 -4.09 -12.91 -11.11
C PRO A 500 -4.76 -13.53 -12.32
N SER A 501 -6.08 -13.68 -12.23
CA SER A 501 -6.86 -14.59 -13.06
C SER A 501 -6.20 -14.78 -14.42
N GLU A 502 -5.86 -16.03 -14.76
CA GLU A 502 -6.05 -16.42 -16.16
C GLU A 502 -7.39 -15.81 -16.48
N SER A 503 -7.40 -14.83 -17.40
CA SER A 503 -8.61 -14.31 -17.96
C SER A 503 -9.49 -15.53 -18.13
N ILE A 504 -10.60 -15.64 -17.39
CA ILE A 504 -11.63 -16.58 -17.78
C ILE A 504 -11.76 -16.22 -19.25
N PRO A 505 -11.38 -17.11 -20.21
CA PRO A 505 -11.63 -16.78 -21.58
C PRO A 505 -13.12 -16.52 -21.53
N ILE A 506 -13.52 -15.29 -21.89
CA ILE A 506 -14.88 -15.12 -22.34
C ILE A 506 -14.87 -16.07 -23.53
N ALA A 507 -15.24 -17.32 -23.28
CA ALA A 507 -15.64 -18.26 -24.29
C ALA A 507 -16.75 -17.46 -24.92
N GLY A 508 -16.40 -16.78 -26.03
CA GLY A 508 -17.33 -15.94 -26.75
C GLY A 508 -18.56 -16.80 -26.84
N VAL A 509 -19.66 -16.33 -26.24
CA VAL A 509 -20.88 -17.12 -26.15
C VAL A 509 -21.19 -17.50 -27.58
N HIS A 510 -20.82 -18.71 -27.98
CA HIS A 510 -21.11 -19.25 -29.29
C HIS A 510 -22.58 -19.55 -29.21
N LEU A 511 -23.40 -18.52 -29.44
CA LEU A 511 -24.78 -18.71 -29.78
C LEU A 511 -24.77 -19.69 -30.96
N PRO A 512 -25.34 -20.89 -30.83
CA PRO A 512 -25.34 -21.85 -31.93
C PRO A 512 -25.95 -21.14 -33.14
N PHE A 513 -25.41 -21.39 -34.34
CA PHE A 513 -25.81 -20.69 -35.58
C PHE A 513 -27.35 -20.68 -35.80
N ILE A 514 -28.02 -21.70 -35.27
CA ILE A 514 -29.48 -21.82 -35.22
C ILE A 514 -30.14 -20.68 -34.42
N PHE A 515 -29.59 -20.28 -33.28
CA PHE A 515 -30.11 -19.20 -32.44
C PHE A 515 -30.01 -17.83 -33.12
N THR A 516 -28.89 -17.58 -33.83
CA THR A 516 -28.74 -16.36 -34.64
C THR A 516 -29.71 -16.34 -35.83
N ILE A 517 -29.93 -17.49 -36.48
CA ILE A 517 -30.94 -17.60 -37.56
C ILE A 517 -32.35 -17.33 -37.02
N ILE A 518 -32.71 -17.92 -35.87
CA ILE A 518 -34.03 -17.70 -35.26
C ILE A 518 -34.24 -16.23 -34.92
N MET A 519 -33.23 -15.56 -34.34
CA MET A 519 -33.30 -14.13 -34.03
C MET A 519 -33.47 -13.27 -35.29
N VAL A 520 -32.76 -13.59 -36.38
CA VAL A 520 -32.91 -12.89 -37.67
C VAL A 520 -34.30 -13.14 -38.28
N ILE A 521 -34.81 -14.37 -38.24
CA ILE A 521 -36.16 -14.70 -38.72
C ILE A 521 -37.22 -13.97 -37.90
N LEU A 522 -37.08 -13.90 -36.57
CA LEU A 522 -37.97 -13.16 -35.70
C LEU A 522 -37.93 -11.66 -36.00
N LEU A 523 -36.75 -11.10 -36.24
CA LEU A 523 -36.60 -9.68 -36.61
C LEU A 523 -37.25 -9.38 -37.97
N ILE A 524 -37.02 -10.22 -38.98
CA ILE A 524 -37.65 -10.09 -40.30
C ILE A 524 -39.17 -10.23 -40.19
N SER A 525 -39.66 -11.16 -39.36
CA SER A 525 -41.09 -11.35 -39.13
C SER A 525 -41.71 -10.14 -38.42
N LEU A 526 -41.01 -9.56 -37.44
CA LEU A 526 -41.44 -8.37 -36.72
C LEU A 526 -41.48 -7.14 -37.65
N VAL A 527 -40.43 -6.94 -38.46
CA VAL A 527 -40.38 -5.87 -39.47
C VAL A 527 -41.48 -6.07 -40.51
N GLY A 528 -41.68 -7.30 -40.98
CA GLY A 528 -42.78 -7.65 -41.90
C GLY A 528 -44.15 -7.35 -41.30
N ALA A 529 -44.38 -7.70 -40.03
CA ALA A 529 -45.62 -7.39 -39.32
C ALA A 529 -45.82 -5.88 -39.15
N CYS A 530 -44.76 -5.13 -38.80
CA CYS A 530 -44.80 -3.68 -38.73
C CYS A 530 -45.09 -3.04 -40.10
N CYS A 531 -44.44 -3.49 -41.17
CA CYS A 531 -44.67 -3.01 -42.53
C CYS A 531 -46.11 -3.31 -43.00
N LYS A 532 -46.62 -4.51 -42.72
CA LYS A 532 -48.02 -4.87 -43.00
C LYS A 532 -48.99 -4.00 -42.21
N HIS A 533 -48.73 -3.79 -40.92
CA HIS A 533 -49.55 -2.92 -40.08
C HIS A 533 -49.56 -1.47 -40.59
N VAL A 534 -48.41 -0.93 -41.00
CA VAL A 534 -48.29 0.40 -41.62
C VAL A 534 -49.02 0.46 -42.96
N SER A 535 -48.93 -0.57 -43.80
CA SER A 535 -49.64 -0.66 -45.08
C SER A 535 -51.15 -0.69 -44.88
N GLU A 536 -51.66 -1.53 -43.99
CA GLU A 536 -53.09 -1.61 -43.64
C GLU A 536 -53.60 -0.29 -43.02
N ARG A 537 -52.75 0.42 -42.27
CA ARG A 537 -53.06 1.74 -41.74
C ARG A 537 -53.12 2.81 -42.84
N ARG A 538 -52.22 2.75 -43.82
CA ARG A 538 -52.25 3.61 -45.02
C ARG A 538 -53.48 3.36 -45.89
N GLU A 539 -53.87 2.11 -46.12
CA GLU A 539 -55.10 1.79 -46.86
C GLU A 539 -56.38 2.21 -46.12
N ARG A 540 -56.39 2.13 -44.78
CA ARG A 540 -57.48 2.68 -43.97
C ARG A 540 -57.55 4.20 -44.08
N MET A 541 -56.42 4.90 -44.01
CA MET A 541 -56.34 6.35 -44.19
C MET A 541 -56.77 6.79 -45.60
N GLY A 542 -56.35 6.09 -46.65
CA GLY A 542 -56.77 6.36 -48.03
C GLY A 542 -58.27 6.14 -48.28
N ARG A 543 -58.89 5.17 -47.58
CA ARG A 543 -60.36 5.01 -47.59
C ARG A 543 -61.09 6.14 -46.85
N TYR A 544 -60.50 6.71 -45.80
CA TYR A 544 -61.08 7.86 -45.09
C TYR A 544 -60.98 9.18 -45.90
N GLU A 545 -59.94 9.37 -46.71
CA GLU A 545 -59.84 10.51 -47.63
C GLU A 545 -60.84 10.41 -48.79
N TYR A 546 -61.11 9.21 -49.32
CA TYR A 546 -62.16 9.01 -50.33
C TYR A 546 -63.59 9.24 -49.80
N ILE A 547 -63.85 8.98 -48.51
CA ILE A 547 -65.15 9.24 -47.88
C ILE A 547 -65.33 10.74 -47.59
N LYS A 548 -64.27 11.47 -47.21
CA LYS A 548 -64.35 12.92 -46.93
C LYS A 548 -64.47 13.82 -48.18
N VAL A 549 -64.01 13.37 -49.35
CA VAL A 549 -64.13 14.14 -50.61
C VAL A 549 -65.51 13.98 -51.26
N GLY A 550 -66.32 12.99 -50.83
CA GLY A 550 -67.68 12.73 -51.33
C GLY A 550 -68.83 13.40 -50.55
N GLU A 551 -68.55 14.11 -49.45
CA GLU A 551 -69.59 14.57 -48.50
C GLU A 551 -69.60 16.09 -48.23
N THR A 552 -68.93 16.90 -49.04
CA THR A 552 -69.01 18.38 -48.94
C THR A 552 -69.33 19.03 -50.29
N GLU A 553 -70.41 18.57 -50.94
CA GLU A 553 -71.31 19.47 -51.65
C GLU A 553 -72.33 20.03 -50.66
N GLY A 554 -72.60 21.34 -50.71
CA GLY A 554 -73.88 21.86 -50.25
C GLY A 554 -73.84 22.92 -49.15
N TYR A 555 -74.00 24.16 -49.62
CA TYR A 555 -74.86 25.18 -49.02
C TYR A 555 -74.40 25.98 -47.78
N LYS A 556 -73.85 27.16 -48.10
CA LYS A 556 -74.29 28.51 -47.67
C LYS A 556 -75.23 28.57 -46.44
N SER A 557 -74.85 29.35 -45.43
CA SER A 557 -75.20 30.78 -45.33
C SER A 557 -75.09 31.33 -43.89
N GLY A 558 -74.65 32.59 -43.80
CA GLY A 558 -75.14 33.55 -42.82
C GLY A 558 -74.38 33.67 -41.50
N GLY A 559 -73.82 34.85 -41.23
CA GLY A 559 -73.51 35.27 -39.85
C GLY A 559 -72.31 36.17 -39.69
N ARG A 560 -72.54 37.49 -39.80
CA ARG A 560 -71.67 38.59 -39.34
C ARG A 560 -71.11 38.33 -37.93
N TYR A 561 -69.83 38.65 -37.71
CA TYR A 561 -69.38 39.16 -36.42
C TYR A 561 -68.39 40.31 -36.57
N ASP A 562 -68.61 41.25 -35.67
CA ASP A 562 -68.04 42.58 -35.53
C ASP A 562 -66.62 42.63 -34.95
N ARG A 563 -66.07 43.84 -35.06
CA ARG A 563 -64.85 44.43 -34.49
C ARG A 563 -64.68 44.33 -32.97
N ALA A 564 -63.43 44.68 -32.59
CA ALA A 564 -62.95 45.31 -31.34
C ALA A 564 -62.62 44.36 -30.19
N SER A 565 -61.36 44.24 -29.74
CA SER A 565 -60.48 45.23 -29.06
C SER A 565 -60.98 45.68 -27.69
N SER A 566 -60.23 45.35 -26.64
CA SER A 566 -59.63 46.27 -25.65
C SER A 566 -59.71 45.81 -24.18
N ASN A 567 -58.60 46.09 -23.48
CA ASN A 567 -58.42 46.49 -22.07
C ASN A 567 -58.77 45.48 -20.96
N ARG A 568 -57.80 45.07 -20.12
CA ARG A 568 -57.30 45.78 -18.91
C ARG A 568 -58.42 46.28 -18.00
N VAL A 569 -58.63 45.57 -16.89
CA VAL A 569 -58.34 46.02 -15.52
C VAL A 569 -57.69 44.86 -14.79
#